data_AF-A0A6N2LX58-F1
#
_entry.id   AF-A0A6N2LX58-F1
#
_cell.length_a   1.000
_cell.length_b   1.000
_cell.length_c   1.000
_cell.angle_alpha   90.00
_cell.angle_beta   90.00
_cell.angle_gamma   90.00
#
_symmetry.space_group_name_H-M   'P 1'
#
loop_
_entity.id
_entity.type
_entity.pdbx_description
1 polymer ?
#
loop_
_entity_poly.entity_id
_entity_poly.type
_entity_poly.pdbx_seq_one_letter_code
_entity_poly.pdbx_strand_id
1 'polypeptide(L)'
;MAQIANGCEEWGFFQLMNHGIPEDLLERVKKVCSEYFKLEREETFKNSTAAKTLSYLAGKKNGEKLENVDWEDVITLLDNNEWPSKTPGFKETMTEYRAELKKLAEKVMEVMDENLGLPEGYIKKAFNDGEGDGAFFGTKVQPLPTMSAS
;
A
#
# COMPACT_ATOMS: atom_id res chain seq x y z
N MET A 1 14.75 -16.78 -12.43
CA MET A 1 15.38 -16.47 -11.13
C MET A 1 16.43 -15.38 -11.24
N ALA A 2 17.39 -15.46 -12.19
CA ALA A 2 18.45 -14.43 -12.36
C ALA A 2 17.95 -12.97 -12.46
N GLN A 3 16.80 -12.72 -13.07
CA GLN A 3 16.23 -11.36 -13.16
C GLN A 3 15.74 -10.82 -11.81
N ILE A 4 15.21 -11.68 -10.92
CA ILE A 4 14.80 -11.29 -9.57
C ILE A 4 16.05 -11.01 -8.73
N ALA A 5 17.06 -11.90 -8.79
CA ALA A 5 18.33 -11.69 -8.11
C ALA A 5 18.97 -10.34 -8.50
N ASN A 6 19.07 -10.06 -9.80
CA ASN A 6 19.59 -8.79 -10.31
C ASN A 6 18.73 -7.59 -9.88
N GLY A 7 17.41 -7.72 -9.87
CA GLY A 7 16.51 -6.67 -9.38
C GLY A 7 16.74 -6.36 -7.90
N CYS A 8 16.96 -7.39 -7.08
CA CYS A 8 17.29 -7.23 -5.66
C CYS A 8 18.66 -6.56 -5.46
N GLU A 9 19.69 -7.01 -6.19
CA GLU A 9 21.09 -6.58 -5.99
C GLU A 9 21.35 -5.17 -6.52
N GLU A 10 20.87 -4.86 -7.72
CA GLU A 10 21.21 -3.61 -8.42
C GLU A 10 20.26 -2.45 -8.09
N TRP A 11 18.99 -2.76 -7.79
CA TRP A 11 17.94 -1.73 -7.67
C TRP A 11 17.24 -1.72 -6.32
N GLY A 12 17.13 -2.88 -5.66
CA GLY A 12 16.29 -3.05 -4.47
C GLY A 12 14.79 -2.98 -4.75
N PHE A 13 14.36 -2.93 -6.02
CA PHE A 13 12.96 -2.96 -6.43
C PHE A 13 12.79 -3.56 -7.83
N PHE A 14 11.62 -4.14 -8.11
CA PHE A 14 11.25 -4.68 -9.42
C PHE A 14 9.73 -4.76 -9.57
N GLN A 15 9.24 -4.90 -10.80
CA GLN A 15 7.83 -5.15 -11.11
C GLN A 15 7.63 -6.63 -11.45
N LEU A 16 6.59 -7.24 -10.87
CA LEU A 16 6.19 -8.60 -11.17
C LEU A 16 5.01 -8.60 -12.15
N MET A 17 5.23 -9.16 -13.33
CA MET A 17 4.18 -9.42 -14.31
C MET A 17 3.71 -10.88 -14.18
N ASN A 18 2.45 -11.15 -14.53
CA ASN A 18 1.86 -12.50 -14.43
C ASN A 18 1.94 -13.09 -13.01
N HIS A 19 1.75 -12.25 -11.99
CA HIS A 19 1.87 -12.60 -10.57
C HIS A 19 0.80 -13.56 -10.04
N GLY A 20 -0.25 -13.85 -10.82
CA GLY A 20 -1.31 -14.80 -10.46
C GLY A 20 -2.49 -14.23 -9.67
N ILE A 21 -2.38 -13.02 -9.10
CA ILE A 21 -3.54 -12.30 -8.56
C ILE A 21 -4.55 -12.00 -9.69
N PRO A 22 -5.84 -12.37 -9.52
CA PRO A 22 -6.87 -12.13 -10.52
C PRO A 22 -7.04 -10.65 -10.87
N GLU A 23 -7.19 -10.33 -12.15
CA GLU A 23 -7.35 -8.94 -12.62
C GLU A 23 -8.66 -8.32 -12.10
N ASP A 24 -9.74 -9.09 -12.03
CA ASP A 24 -11.02 -8.64 -11.50
C ASP A 24 -10.93 -8.25 -10.02
N LEU A 25 -10.11 -8.97 -9.23
CA LEU A 25 -9.83 -8.63 -7.85
C LEU A 25 -9.09 -7.29 -7.75
N LEU A 26 -8.09 -7.06 -8.60
CA LEU A 26 -7.36 -5.78 -8.64
C LEU A 26 -8.29 -4.61 -9.02
N GLU A 27 -9.24 -4.82 -9.92
CA GLU A 27 -10.25 -3.81 -10.26
C GLU A 27 -11.19 -3.52 -9.10
N ARG A 28 -11.67 -4.57 -8.39
CA ARG A 28 -12.46 -4.39 -7.17
C ARG A 28 -11.69 -3.60 -6.10
N VAL A 29 -10.41 -3.92 -5.88
CA VAL A 29 -9.54 -3.20 -4.93
C VAL A 29 -9.46 -1.72 -5.27
N LYS A 30 -9.17 -1.38 -6.54
CA LYS A 30 -9.13 0.01 -7.01
C LYS A 30 -10.45 0.74 -6.75
N LYS A 31 -11.58 0.07 -7.03
CA LYS A 31 -12.92 0.62 -6.82
C LYS A 31 -13.18 0.90 -5.34
N VAL A 32 -13.05 -0.09 -4.46
CA VAL A 32 -13.38 0.08 -3.03
C VAL A 32 -12.44 1.07 -2.35
N CYS A 33 -11.16 1.13 -2.74
CA CYS A 33 -10.23 2.15 -2.22
C CYS A 33 -10.63 3.56 -2.66
N SER A 34 -11.06 3.74 -3.91
CA SER A 34 -11.55 5.03 -4.39
C SER A 34 -12.85 5.45 -3.73
N GLU A 35 -13.79 4.51 -3.53
CA GLU A 35 -15.08 4.78 -2.87
C GLU A 35 -14.87 5.11 -1.39
N TYR A 36 -14.00 4.38 -0.71
CA TYR A 36 -13.65 4.65 0.68
C TYR A 36 -13.09 6.05 0.88
N PHE A 37 -12.16 6.47 0.02
CA PHE A 37 -11.63 7.83 0.09
C PHE A 37 -12.75 8.87 -0.04
N LYS A 38 -13.58 8.76 -1.09
CA LYS A 38 -14.65 9.70 -1.36
C LYS A 38 -15.71 9.77 -0.24
N LEU A 39 -16.11 8.61 0.29
CA LEU A 39 -17.21 8.52 1.24
C LEU A 39 -16.81 8.81 2.69
N GLU A 40 -15.58 8.49 3.08
CA GLU A 40 -15.18 8.47 4.49
C GLU A 40 -13.98 9.37 4.81
N ARG A 41 -13.17 9.76 3.82
CA ARG A 41 -11.88 10.44 4.05
C ARG A 41 -11.77 11.82 3.44
N GLU A 42 -12.39 12.05 2.28
CA GLU A 42 -12.19 13.23 1.45
C GLU A 42 -12.51 14.54 2.19
N GLU A 43 -13.60 14.58 2.94
CA GLU A 43 -13.97 15.77 3.73
C GLU A 43 -12.93 16.07 4.82
N THR A 44 -12.51 15.05 5.56
CA THR A 44 -11.47 15.18 6.60
C THR A 44 -10.14 15.63 6.00
N PHE A 45 -9.76 15.04 4.86
CA PHE A 45 -8.54 15.40 4.14
C PHE A 45 -8.56 16.86 3.65
N LYS A 46 -9.66 17.31 3.02
CA LYS A 46 -9.85 18.70 2.58
C LYS A 46 -9.80 19.70 3.73
N ASN A 47 -10.20 19.28 4.92
CA ASN A 47 -10.18 20.09 6.13
C ASN A 47 -8.88 20.02 6.93
N SER A 48 -7.91 19.22 6.49
CA SER A 48 -6.60 19.06 7.14
C SER A 48 -5.79 20.36 7.12
N THR A 49 -4.85 20.48 8.05
CA THR A 49 -3.90 21.61 8.10
C THR A 49 -3.10 21.70 6.80
N ALA A 50 -2.69 20.56 6.23
CA ALA A 50 -2.00 20.49 4.95
C ALA A 50 -2.81 21.12 3.81
N ALA A 51 -4.07 20.69 3.63
CA ALA A 51 -4.97 21.20 2.61
C ALA A 51 -5.28 22.69 2.75
N LYS A 52 -5.52 23.16 3.99
CA LYS A 52 -5.77 24.57 4.28
C LYS A 52 -4.55 25.45 4.04
N THR A 53 -3.37 24.98 4.45
CA THR A 53 -2.11 25.72 4.29
C THR A 53 -1.74 25.83 2.81
N LEU A 54 -1.88 24.74 2.05
CA LEU A 54 -1.67 24.77 0.60
C LEU A 54 -2.62 25.75 -0.10
N SER A 55 -3.91 25.73 0.26
CA SER A 55 -4.91 26.64 -0.32
C SER A 55 -4.60 28.10 0.01
N TYR A 56 -4.15 28.40 1.23
CA TYR A 56 -3.73 29.73 1.66
C TYR A 56 -2.49 30.23 0.90
N LEU A 57 -1.46 29.39 0.75
CA LEU A 57 -0.25 29.72 0.00
C LEU A 57 -0.55 29.95 -1.49
N ALA A 58 -1.40 29.12 -2.09
CA ALA A 58 -1.85 29.29 -3.47
C ALA A 58 -2.57 30.65 -3.69
N GLY A 59 -3.35 31.10 -2.71
CA GLY A 59 -4.04 32.38 -2.75
C GLY A 59 -3.12 33.61 -2.61
N LYS A 60 -1.97 33.48 -1.92
CA LYS A 60 -1.05 34.59 -1.64
C LYS A 60 -0.22 35.06 -2.83
N LYS A 61 -0.08 34.26 -3.90
CA LYS A 61 0.71 34.55 -5.12
C LYS A 61 2.12 35.14 -4.85
N ASN A 62 2.72 34.82 -3.71
CA ASN A 62 4.01 35.35 -3.26
C ASN A 62 5.18 34.35 -3.43
N GLY A 63 4.90 33.15 -3.95
CA GLY A 63 5.92 32.12 -4.23
C GLY A 63 6.37 31.31 -3.01
N GLU A 64 5.72 31.48 -1.84
CA GLU A 64 5.97 30.63 -0.67
C GLU A 64 5.55 29.18 -0.97
N LYS A 65 6.43 28.23 -0.66
CA LYS A 65 6.20 26.79 -0.88
C LYS A 65 5.83 26.10 0.43
N LEU A 66 4.99 25.07 0.34
CA LEU A 66 4.76 24.15 1.44
C LEU A 66 5.93 23.16 1.48
N GLU A 67 6.73 23.21 2.53
CA GLU A 67 7.83 22.28 2.76
C GLU A 67 7.53 21.42 4.00
N ASN A 68 8.07 20.20 4.03
CA ASN A 68 7.91 19.24 5.13
C ASN A 68 6.45 18.79 5.39
N VAL A 69 5.65 18.68 4.33
CA VAL A 69 4.29 18.13 4.40
C VAL A 69 4.06 17.17 3.24
N ASP A 70 3.69 15.94 3.56
CA ASP A 70 3.31 14.95 2.56
C ASP A 70 1.84 15.17 2.14
N TRP A 71 1.61 15.34 0.83
CA TRP A 71 0.28 15.44 0.26
C TRP A 71 -0.33 14.05 0.08
N GLU A 72 -0.59 13.37 1.18
CA GLU A 72 -1.15 12.02 1.17
C GLU A 72 -2.22 11.81 2.24
N ASP A 73 -3.24 11.04 1.88
CA ASP A 73 -4.09 10.36 2.86
C ASP A 73 -3.64 8.90 2.90
N VAL A 74 -3.21 8.43 4.07
CA VAL A 74 -2.64 7.09 4.22
C VAL A 74 -3.45 6.28 5.20
N ILE A 75 -3.72 5.04 4.80
CA ILE A 75 -4.43 4.09 5.61
C ILE A 75 -3.65 2.79 5.60
N THR A 76 -3.22 2.38 6.80
CA THR A 76 -2.52 1.12 7.00
C THR A 76 -3.52 0.10 7.49
N LEU A 77 -3.82 -0.90 6.67
CA LEU A 77 -4.67 -2.03 7.05
C LEU A 77 -3.82 -3.12 7.71
N LEU A 78 -4.07 -3.37 9.01
CA LEU A 78 -3.52 -4.48 9.78
C LEU A 78 -4.60 -5.55 9.99
N ASP A 79 -4.23 -6.70 10.57
CA ASP A 79 -5.15 -7.82 10.80
C ASP A 79 -6.26 -7.50 11.82
N ASN A 80 -5.99 -6.56 12.74
CA ASN A 80 -6.90 -6.12 13.79
C ASN A 80 -7.55 -4.75 13.51
N ASN A 81 -7.41 -4.20 12.30
CA ASN A 81 -7.98 -2.90 11.99
C ASN A 81 -9.52 -2.90 12.06
N GLU A 82 -10.08 -1.78 12.50
CA GLU A 82 -11.46 -1.45 12.21
C GLU A 82 -11.63 -1.22 10.70
N TRP A 83 -12.62 -1.89 10.12
CA TRP A 83 -12.90 -1.80 8.69
C TRP A 83 -13.77 -0.57 8.39
N PRO A 84 -13.63 0.05 7.21
CA PRO A 84 -14.54 1.09 6.75
C PRO A 84 -16.00 0.65 6.85
N SER A 85 -16.85 1.51 7.38
CA SER A 85 -18.25 1.16 7.72
C SER A 85 -19.24 1.64 6.65
N LYS A 86 -18.87 2.66 5.86
CA LYS A 86 -19.73 3.27 4.84
C LYS A 86 -19.37 2.83 3.42
N THR A 87 -18.38 1.94 3.27
CA THR A 87 -17.90 1.45 1.97
C THR A 87 -18.26 -0.03 1.79
N PRO A 88 -19.40 -0.34 1.15
CA PRO A 88 -19.82 -1.72 0.94
C PRO A 88 -18.78 -2.54 0.18
N GLY A 89 -18.53 -3.77 0.61
CA GLY A 89 -17.60 -4.67 -0.09
C GLY A 89 -16.12 -4.41 0.20
N PHE A 90 -15.77 -3.36 0.96
CA PHE A 90 -14.37 -3.02 1.24
C PHE A 90 -13.68 -4.13 2.02
N LYS A 91 -14.29 -4.58 3.11
CA LYS A 91 -13.73 -5.62 3.98
C LYS A 91 -13.53 -6.92 3.21
N GLU A 92 -14.56 -7.38 2.49
CA GLU A 92 -14.51 -8.62 1.73
C GLU A 92 -13.40 -8.57 0.67
N THR A 93 -13.39 -7.50 -0.14
CA THR A 93 -12.42 -7.31 -1.22
C THR A 93 -10.99 -7.22 -0.69
N MET A 94 -10.75 -6.40 0.34
CA MET A 94 -9.40 -6.23 0.88
C MET A 94 -8.92 -7.46 1.65
N THR A 95 -9.81 -8.23 2.25
CA THR A 95 -9.45 -9.51 2.88
C THR A 95 -8.98 -10.51 1.83
N GLU A 96 -9.73 -10.66 0.73
CA GLU A 96 -9.36 -11.52 -0.39
C GLU A 96 -8.02 -11.08 -1.01
N TYR A 97 -7.85 -9.78 -1.27
CA TYR A 97 -6.61 -9.23 -1.82
C TYR A 97 -5.41 -9.45 -0.92
N ARG A 98 -5.54 -9.25 0.40
CA ARG A 98 -4.45 -9.48 1.36
C ARG A 98 -4.05 -10.95 1.41
N ALA A 99 -5.00 -11.88 1.27
CA ALA A 99 -4.70 -13.30 1.20
C ALA A 99 -3.88 -13.66 -0.06
N GLU A 100 -4.25 -13.13 -1.22
CA GLU A 100 -3.49 -13.34 -2.46
C GLU A 100 -2.11 -12.68 -2.44
N LEU A 101 -1.99 -11.46 -1.91
CA LEU A 101 -0.70 -10.81 -1.72
C LEU A 101 0.22 -11.59 -0.77
N LYS A 102 -0.32 -12.16 0.32
CA LYS A 102 0.47 -12.98 1.24
C LYS A 102 1.05 -14.21 0.52
N LYS A 103 0.23 -14.92 -0.27
CA LYS A 103 0.69 -16.05 -1.10
C LYS A 103 1.79 -15.62 -2.08
N LEU A 104 1.64 -14.46 -2.71
CA LEU A 104 2.65 -13.93 -3.63
C LEU A 104 3.96 -13.59 -2.90
N ALA A 105 3.88 -12.94 -1.74
CA ALA A 105 5.04 -12.60 -0.94
C ALA A 105 5.81 -13.86 -0.50
N GLU A 106 5.10 -14.92 -0.08
CA GLU A 106 5.71 -16.21 0.28
C GLU A 106 6.48 -16.83 -0.90
N LYS A 107 5.90 -16.84 -2.11
CA LYS A 107 6.60 -17.31 -3.32
C LYS A 107 7.84 -16.48 -3.65
N VAL A 108 7.78 -15.16 -3.46
CA VAL A 108 8.94 -14.29 -3.68
C VAL A 108 10.04 -14.58 -2.67
N MET A 109 9.69 -14.83 -1.41
CA MET A 109 10.65 -15.22 -0.37
C MET A 109 11.33 -16.56 -0.69
N GLU A 110 10.58 -17.56 -1.18
CA GLU A 110 11.15 -18.84 -1.62
C GLU A 110 12.18 -18.65 -2.76
N VAL A 111 11.87 -17.81 -3.74
CA VAL A 111 12.82 -17.49 -4.83
C VAL A 111 14.05 -16.73 -4.29
N MET A 112 13.89 -15.90 -3.27
CA MET A 112 15.02 -15.23 -2.60
C MET A 112 15.89 -16.22 -1.83
N ASP A 113 15.28 -17.20 -1.14
CA ASP A 113 16.00 -18.27 -0.46
C ASP A 113 16.90 -19.01 -1.47
N GLU A 114 16.34 -19.41 -2.62
CA GLU A 114 17.08 -20.08 -3.70
C GLU A 114 18.24 -19.23 -4.25
N ASN A 115 17.99 -17.94 -4.53
CA ASN A 115 19.01 -17.04 -5.08
C ASN A 115 20.18 -16.81 -4.11
N LEU A 116 19.92 -16.85 -2.80
CA LEU A 116 20.92 -16.66 -1.75
C LEU A 116 21.57 -17.98 -1.29
N GLY A 117 21.13 -19.13 -1.81
CA GLY A 117 21.60 -20.44 -1.38
C GLY A 117 21.17 -20.81 0.04
N LEU A 118 20.04 -20.27 0.50
CA LEU A 118 19.45 -20.55 1.80
C LEU A 118 18.51 -21.77 1.72
N PRO A 119 18.25 -22.46 2.85
CA PRO A 119 17.21 -23.48 2.91
C PRO A 119 15.84 -22.90 2.54
N GLU A 120 15.01 -23.68 1.86
CA GLU A 120 13.64 -23.28 1.53
C GLU A 120 12.85 -22.89 2.80
N GLY A 121 12.21 -21.72 2.75
CA GLY A 121 11.42 -21.18 3.85
C GLY A 121 12.26 -20.50 4.93
N TYR A 122 13.57 -20.34 4.75
CA TYR A 122 14.45 -19.68 5.72
C TYR A 122 14.00 -18.24 5.99
N ILE A 123 13.82 -17.44 4.93
CA ILE A 123 13.38 -16.04 5.08
C ILE A 123 11.99 -15.97 5.70
N LYS A 124 11.04 -16.80 5.24
CA LYS A 124 9.68 -16.85 5.81
C LYS A 124 9.71 -17.17 7.32
N LYS A 125 10.59 -18.10 7.73
CA LYS A 125 10.77 -18.45 9.14
C LYS A 125 11.34 -17.29 9.94
N ALA A 126 12.35 -16.60 9.41
CA ALA A 126 12.96 -15.45 10.05
C ALA A 126 11.94 -14.32 10.35
N PHE A 127 10.95 -14.12 9.48
CA PHE A 127 9.87 -13.14 9.68
C PHE A 127 8.78 -13.61 10.65
N ASN A 128 8.55 -14.92 10.81
CA ASN A 128 7.45 -15.45 11.61
C ASN A 128 7.85 -15.98 13.00
N ASP A 129 9.12 -16.35 13.20
CA ASP A 129 9.58 -17.10 14.39
C ASP A 129 10.54 -16.31 15.32
N GLY A 130 10.63 -14.98 15.18
CA GLY A 130 11.45 -14.13 16.07
C GLY A 130 10.78 -13.84 17.42
N GLU A 131 11.55 -13.72 18.51
CA GLU A 131 11.09 -13.32 19.86
C GLU A 131 10.67 -11.83 19.99
N GLY A 132 10.17 -11.21 18.91
CA GLY A 132 9.72 -9.81 18.88
C GLY A 132 8.25 -9.69 18.47
N ASP A 133 7.77 -8.45 18.31
CA ASP A 133 6.51 -8.19 17.59
C ASP A 133 6.65 -8.82 16.20
N GLY A 134 5.95 -9.94 15.96
CA GLY A 134 6.06 -10.72 14.73
C GLY A 134 5.88 -9.85 13.49
N ALA A 135 6.48 -10.22 12.36
CA ALA A 135 6.37 -9.44 11.14
C ALA A 135 4.90 -9.17 10.80
N PHE A 136 4.51 -7.91 10.72
CA PHE A 136 3.14 -7.53 10.42
C PHE A 136 2.97 -7.41 8.90
N PHE A 137 1.88 -7.97 8.39
CA PHE A 137 1.51 -7.79 7.00
C PHE A 137 0.57 -6.58 6.88
N GLY A 138 1.14 -5.40 6.66
CA GLY A 138 0.40 -4.16 6.45
C GLY A 138 0.12 -3.90 4.98
N THR A 139 -1.08 -3.46 4.63
CA THR A 139 -1.35 -2.87 3.31
C THR A 139 -1.49 -1.36 3.44
N LYS A 140 -0.54 -0.61 2.87
CA LYS A 140 -0.67 0.85 2.71
C LYS A 140 -1.62 1.12 1.55
N VAL A 141 -2.76 1.73 1.83
CA VAL A 141 -3.67 2.26 0.81
C VAL A 141 -3.50 3.78 0.78
N GLN A 142 -3.15 4.28 -0.40
CA GLN A 142 -2.99 5.71 -0.65
C GLN A 142 -3.90 6.11 -1.81
N PRO A 143 -5.15 6.50 -1.53
CA PRO A 143 -5.98 7.13 -2.53
C PRO A 143 -5.33 8.47 -2.89
N LEU A 144 -4.98 8.66 -4.16
CA LEU A 144 -4.47 9.94 -4.64
C LEU A 144 -5.67 10.89 -4.86
N PRO A 145 -5.86 11.94 -4.03
CA PRO A 145 -6.87 12.93 -4.31
C PRO A 145 -6.52 13.62 -5.63
N THR A 146 -7.43 13.58 -6.59
CA THR A 146 -7.28 14.36 -7.81
C THR A 146 -7.33 15.83 -7.42
N MET A 147 -6.27 16.58 -7.75
CA MET A 147 -6.36 18.05 -7.73
C MET A 147 -7.38 18.42 -8.81
N SER A 148 -8.57 18.84 -8.41
CA SER A 148 -9.46 19.52 -9.36
C SER A 148 -8.77 20.83 -9.73
N ALA A 149 -8.21 20.88 -10.94
CA ALA A 149 -7.87 22.15 -11.56
C ALA A 149 -9.19 22.93 -11.67
N SER A 150 -9.27 24.05 -10.95
CA SER A 150 -10.34 25.04 -11.10
C SER A 150 -10.05 25.94 -12.28
#